data_AF-A0A0V0XZ47-F1
#
_entry.id   AF-A0A0V0XZ47-F1
#
_cell.length_a   1.000
_cell.length_b   1.000
_cell.length_c   1.000
_cell.angle_alpha   90.00
_cell.angle_beta   90.00
_cell.angle_gamma   90.00
#
_symmetry.space_group_name_H-M   'P 1'
#
loop_
_entity.id
_entity.type
_entity.pdbx_description
1 polymer ?
#
loop_
_entity_poly.entity_id
_entity_poly.type
_entity_poly.pdbx_seq_one_letter_code
_entity_poly.pdbx_strand_id
1 'polypeptide(L)'
;MSFAEIEIYDCRTLRMMLVLRNLPETATILDVKHEVTRKKPGFAVESQSLRLQSTGGKNLSDECKLDTLPKIDGRIQLYVKDLGPQVQWKTVFLLEYIGPLIVYPIFFFRLPFIYEYRFTNQIPTSWIVRLALGCWTLHYLKRVCETLYVHKFSHSTMPLRNLFKNCAYYWGFAAFVGYHVNHPFYTEPKAAVALIGLVGFLLAELGNYSIHAALSNLRPAFALNLSLEI
;
A
#
# COMPACT_ATOMS: atom_id res chain seq x y z
N MET A 1 26.45 20.55 -18.30
CA MET A 1 25.64 19.46 -17.74
C MET A 1 26.15 18.16 -18.33
N SER A 2 26.46 17.16 -17.50
CA SER A 2 26.83 15.83 -17.99
C SER A 2 25.56 15.07 -18.40
N PHE A 3 25.63 14.33 -19.49
CA PHE A 3 24.54 13.51 -20.00
C PHE A 3 24.93 12.04 -19.98
N ALA A 4 24.01 11.18 -19.53
CA ALA A 4 24.19 9.75 -19.55
C ALA A 4 23.63 9.12 -20.83
N GLU A 5 24.34 8.12 -21.35
CA GLU A 5 23.82 7.17 -22.33
C GLU A 5 23.45 5.87 -21.59
N ILE A 6 22.21 5.41 -21.80
CA ILE A 6 21.64 4.27 -21.08
C ILE A 6 21.20 3.21 -22.09
N GLU A 7 21.71 2.00 -21.92
CA GLU A 7 21.32 0.84 -22.70
C GLU A 7 20.33 0.01 -21.88
N ILE A 8 19.13 -0.23 -22.44
CA ILE A 8 18.12 -1.05 -21.81
C ILE A 8 18.08 -2.41 -22.51
N TYR A 9 18.23 -3.47 -21.72
CA TYR A 9 18.20 -4.86 -22.15
C TYR A 9 16.96 -5.57 -21.58
N ASP A 10 16.42 -6.55 -22.30
CA ASP A 10 15.40 -7.43 -21.74
C ASP A 10 16.01 -8.38 -20.69
N CYS A 11 15.42 -8.47 -19.49
CA CYS A 11 15.94 -9.36 -18.43
C CYS A 11 15.95 -10.83 -18.80
N ARG A 12 15.05 -11.30 -19.68
CA ARG A 12 14.89 -12.72 -20.05
C ARG A 12 15.72 -13.08 -21.28
N THR A 13 15.65 -12.27 -22.33
CA THR A 13 16.32 -12.57 -23.59
C THR A 13 17.72 -11.96 -23.70
N LEU A 14 18.10 -11.06 -22.78
CA LEU A 14 19.36 -10.32 -22.79
C LEU A 14 19.60 -9.51 -24.08
N ARG A 15 18.56 -9.28 -24.87
CA ARG A 15 18.64 -8.50 -26.10
C ARG A 15 18.51 -7.04 -25.76
N MET A 16 19.34 -6.21 -26.38
CA MET A 16 19.21 -4.76 -26.28
C MET A 16 17.86 -4.35 -26.88
N MET A 17 17.05 -3.65 -26.10
CA MET A 17 15.70 -3.22 -26.48
C MET A 17 15.69 -1.78 -26.96
N LEU A 18 16.44 -0.90 -26.28
CA LEU A 18 16.52 0.51 -26.62
C LEU A 18 17.80 1.15 -26.06
N VAL A 19 18.18 2.27 -26.66
CA VAL A 19 19.20 3.18 -26.13
C VAL A 19 18.55 4.53 -25.86
N LEU A 20 18.76 5.05 -24.65
CA LEU A 20 18.36 6.40 -24.25
C LEU A 20 19.61 7.27 -24.23
N ARG A 21 19.52 8.44 -24.88
CA ARG A 21 20.60 9.43 -24.98
C ARG A 21 20.09 10.74 -24.40
N ASN A 22 21.01 11.59 -23.93
CA ASN A 22 20.72 12.94 -23.46
C ASN A 22 19.86 13.02 -22.18
N LEU A 23 19.94 12.01 -21.31
CA LEU A 23 19.35 12.10 -19.97
C LEU A 23 20.34 12.80 -19.04
N PRO A 24 19.94 13.85 -18.30
CA PRO A 24 20.80 14.44 -17.27
C PRO A 24 21.24 13.38 -16.26
N GLU A 25 22.49 13.44 -15.78
CA GLU A 25 22.96 12.48 -14.76
C GLU A 25 22.21 12.58 -13.43
N THR A 26 21.57 13.73 -13.17
CA THR A 26 20.69 13.94 -12.01
C THR A 26 19.31 13.31 -12.18
N ALA A 27 18.97 12.80 -13.37
CA ALA A 27 17.69 12.13 -13.61
C ALA A 27 17.59 10.85 -12.78
N THR A 28 16.35 10.41 -12.59
CA THR A 28 16.00 9.27 -11.76
C THR A 28 15.63 8.04 -12.59
N ILE A 29 15.56 6.89 -11.95
CA ILE A 29 15.03 5.67 -12.55
C ILE A 29 13.57 5.85 -13.02
N LEU A 30 12.78 6.67 -12.33
CA LEU A 30 11.43 7.01 -12.78
C LEU A 30 11.44 7.71 -14.16
N ASP A 31 12.34 8.68 -14.35
CA ASP A 31 12.50 9.38 -15.62
C ASP A 31 12.88 8.40 -16.74
N VAL A 32 13.77 7.45 -16.45
CA VAL A 32 14.12 6.37 -17.39
C VAL A 32 12.89 5.55 -17.77
N LYS A 33 12.04 5.16 -16.81
CA LYS A 33 10.81 4.39 -17.08
C LYS A 33 9.82 5.17 -17.95
N HIS A 34 9.69 6.48 -17.74
CA HIS A 34 8.88 7.35 -18.59
C HIS A 34 9.40 7.37 -20.03
N GLU A 35 10.72 7.49 -20.20
CA GLU A 35 11.36 7.46 -21.52
C GLU A 35 11.21 6.11 -22.23
N VAL A 36 11.33 5.00 -21.49
CA VAL A 36 11.06 3.65 -21.99
C VAL A 36 9.61 3.55 -22.45
N THR A 37 8.65 3.99 -21.64
CA THR A 37 7.21 3.98 -21.99
C THR A 37 6.96 4.78 -23.26
N ARG A 38 7.58 5.97 -23.39
CA ARG A 38 7.43 6.83 -24.56
C ARG A 38 7.93 6.16 -25.85
N LYS A 39 9.05 5.44 -25.78
CA LYS A 39 9.61 4.71 -26.95
C LYS A 39 8.97 3.34 -27.17
N LYS A 40 8.41 2.73 -26.13
CA LYS A 40 7.78 1.40 -26.14
C LYS A 40 6.45 1.46 -25.36
N PRO A 41 5.36 1.93 -25.98
CA PRO A 41 4.07 2.15 -25.30
C PRO A 41 3.47 0.92 -24.61
N GLY A 42 3.86 -0.30 -25.02
CA GLY A 42 3.43 -1.54 -24.37
C GLY A 42 3.99 -1.76 -22.96
N PHE A 43 4.99 -0.97 -22.53
CA PHE A 43 5.57 -1.03 -21.18
C PHE A 43 5.10 0.16 -20.35
N ALA A 44 4.00 0.01 -19.61
CA ALA A 44 3.56 1.06 -18.69
C ALA A 44 4.60 1.27 -17.57
N VAL A 45 4.83 2.51 -17.15
CA VAL A 45 5.80 2.88 -16.09
C VAL A 45 5.70 1.96 -14.86
N GLU A 46 4.47 1.75 -14.39
CA GLU A 46 4.15 0.95 -13.19
C GLU A 46 4.49 -0.54 -13.35
N SER A 47 4.48 -1.05 -14.58
CA SER A 47 4.78 -2.45 -14.92
C SER A 47 6.27 -2.71 -15.10
N GLN A 48 7.09 -1.66 -15.21
CA GLN A 48 8.51 -1.79 -15.45
C GLN A 48 9.30 -1.96 -14.15
N SER A 49 10.17 -2.97 -14.12
CA SER A 49 11.22 -3.11 -13.11
C SER A 49 12.59 -3.01 -13.76
N LEU A 50 13.37 -1.99 -13.37
CA LEU A 50 14.74 -1.79 -13.84
C LEU A 50 15.75 -2.34 -12.83
N ARG A 51 16.81 -2.99 -13.34
CA ARG A 51 17.82 -3.72 -12.56
C ARG A 51 19.20 -3.55 -13.19
N LEU A 52 20.26 -3.65 -12.39
CA LEU A 52 21.65 -3.65 -12.89
C LEU A 52 22.11 -5.02 -13.43
N GLN A 53 21.40 -6.09 -13.08
CA GLN A 53 21.72 -7.46 -13.49
C GLN A 53 20.45 -8.16 -13.97
N SER A 54 20.58 -8.98 -15.01
CA SER A 54 19.47 -9.73 -15.59
C SER A 54 18.88 -10.76 -14.63
N THR A 55 19.74 -11.50 -13.92
CA THR A 55 19.35 -12.59 -13.00
C THR A 55 19.82 -12.26 -11.59
N GLY A 56 18.94 -12.44 -10.59
CA GLY A 56 19.27 -12.21 -9.17
C GLY A 56 19.45 -10.73 -8.75
N GLY A 57 19.49 -9.79 -9.70
CA GLY A 57 19.61 -8.36 -9.43
C GLY A 57 18.43 -7.79 -8.63
N LYS A 58 18.74 -6.91 -7.67
CA LYS A 58 17.74 -6.12 -6.95
C LYS A 58 17.08 -5.11 -7.88
N ASN A 59 15.79 -4.86 -7.64
CA ASN A 59 15.07 -3.78 -8.33
C ASN A 59 15.63 -2.44 -7.86
N LEU A 60 15.91 -1.55 -8.80
CA LEU A 60 16.23 -0.15 -8.48
C LEU A 60 14.96 0.57 -8.04
N SER A 61 15.07 1.46 -7.04
CA SER A 61 13.95 2.31 -6.64
C SER A 61 13.78 3.45 -7.64
N ASP A 62 12.57 3.97 -7.72
CA ASP A 62 12.19 4.99 -8.71
C ASP A 62 12.95 6.32 -8.47
N GLU A 63 13.39 6.55 -7.24
CA GLU A 63 14.12 7.74 -6.79
C GLU A 63 15.65 7.63 -6.98
N CYS A 64 16.16 6.45 -7.35
CA CYS A 64 17.59 6.25 -7.56
C CYS A 64 18.08 7.13 -8.71
N LYS A 65 19.11 7.94 -8.46
CA LYS A 65 19.72 8.84 -9.45
C LYS A 65 20.72 8.10 -10.33
N LEU A 66 20.84 8.51 -11.58
CA LEU A 66 21.73 7.88 -12.56
C LEU A 66 23.22 8.06 -12.23
N ASP A 67 23.60 9.16 -11.60
CA ASP A 67 24.97 9.43 -11.13
C ASP A 67 25.49 8.40 -10.10
N THR A 68 24.58 7.77 -9.34
CA THR A 68 24.93 6.74 -8.36
C THR A 68 25.18 5.36 -8.96
N LEU A 69 24.87 5.16 -10.25
CA LEU A 69 24.91 3.85 -10.89
C LEU A 69 26.29 3.58 -11.54
N PRO A 70 26.75 2.32 -11.56
CA PRO A 70 27.99 1.96 -12.24
C PRO A 70 27.88 2.20 -13.75
N LYS A 71 28.94 2.78 -14.33
CA LYS A 71 29.08 3.02 -15.76
C LYS A 71 30.12 2.06 -16.36
N ILE A 72 29.80 1.42 -17.49
CA ILE A 72 30.70 0.58 -18.27
C ILE A 72 30.94 1.32 -19.60
N ASP A 73 32.20 1.65 -19.91
CA ASP A 73 32.58 2.44 -21.10
C ASP A 73 31.79 3.77 -21.23
N GLY A 74 31.53 4.42 -20.09
CA GLY A 74 30.77 5.68 -20.03
C GLY A 74 29.25 5.53 -20.16
N ARG A 75 28.73 4.30 -20.23
CA ARG A 75 27.30 4.00 -20.40
C ARG A 75 26.71 3.28 -19.19
N ILE A 76 25.44 3.50 -18.92
CA ILE A 76 24.70 2.78 -17.87
C ILE A 76 23.94 1.62 -18.53
N GLN A 77 24.17 0.40 -18.06
CA GLN A 77 23.42 -0.77 -18.53
C GLN A 77 22.34 -1.13 -17.55
N LEU A 78 21.08 -1.15 -18.02
CA LEU A 78 19.93 -1.54 -17.23
C LEU A 78 19.19 -2.69 -17.91
N TYR A 79 18.61 -3.55 -17.09
CA TYR A 79 17.76 -4.64 -17.53
C TYR A 79 16.32 -4.34 -17.11
N VAL A 80 15.41 -4.38 -18.07
CA VAL A 80 13.98 -4.19 -17.84
C VAL A 80 13.26 -5.53 -17.74
N LYS A 81 12.39 -5.64 -16.75
CA LYS A 81 11.46 -6.75 -16.58
C LYS A 81 10.04 -6.21 -16.56
N ASP A 82 9.19 -6.77 -17.41
CA ASP A 82 7.74 -6.57 -17.32
C ASP A 82 7.17 -7.40 -16.16
N LEU A 83 6.51 -6.71 -15.23
CA LEU A 83 5.82 -7.28 -14.07
C LEU A 83 4.35 -7.63 -14.38
N GLY A 84 3.82 -7.18 -15.53
CA GLY A 84 2.40 -7.24 -15.88
C GLY A 84 1.56 -6.21 -15.11
N PRO A 85 0.22 -6.36 -15.08
CA PRO A 85 -0.67 -5.40 -14.43
C PRO A 85 -0.33 -5.18 -12.94
N GLN A 86 0.02 -3.94 -12.61
CA GLN A 86 0.37 -3.52 -11.26
C GLN A 86 -0.64 -2.51 -10.71
N VAL A 87 -0.66 -2.38 -9.37
CA VAL A 87 -1.43 -1.37 -8.63
C VAL A 87 -0.54 -0.76 -7.54
N GLN A 88 -0.69 0.54 -7.31
CA GLN A 88 0.09 1.25 -6.30
C GLN A 88 -0.23 0.78 -4.88
N TRP A 89 0.79 0.62 -4.03
CA TRP A 89 0.60 0.15 -2.65
C TRP A 89 -0.37 1.01 -1.84
N LYS A 90 -0.33 2.33 -2.02
CA LYS A 90 -1.26 3.25 -1.37
C LYS A 90 -2.72 2.89 -1.70
N THR A 91 -3.02 2.68 -2.98
CA THR A 91 -4.36 2.28 -3.44
C THR A 91 -4.77 0.93 -2.88
N VAL A 92 -3.84 -0.03 -2.81
CA VAL A 92 -4.11 -1.35 -2.22
C VAL A 92 -4.55 -1.23 -0.78
N PHE A 93 -3.76 -0.55 0.05
CA PHE A 93 -4.06 -0.41 1.47
C PHE A 93 -5.35 0.36 1.71
N LEU A 94 -5.64 1.40 0.91
CA LEU A 94 -6.91 2.10 1.00
C LEU A 94 -8.10 1.17 0.72
N LEU A 95 -8.09 0.42 -0.38
CA LEU A 95 -9.18 -0.50 -0.72
C LEU A 95 -9.30 -1.66 0.29
N GLU A 96 -8.17 -2.13 0.80
CA GLU A 96 -8.09 -3.14 1.85
C GLU A 96 -8.80 -2.68 3.13
N TYR A 97 -8.58 -1.42 3.57
CA TYR A 97 -9.12 -0.89 4.83
C TYR A 97 -10.50 -0.23 4.72
N ILE A 98 -10.87 0.29 3.55
CA ILE A 98 -12.23 0.82 3.31
C ILE A 98 -13.27 -0.30 3.38
N GLY A 99 -12.94 -1.50 2.90
CA GLY A 99 -13.88 -2.61 2.96
C GLY A 99 -14.37 -2.93 4.37
N PRO A 100 -13.49 -3.17 5.35
CA PRO A 100 -13.88 -3.36 6.75
C PRO A 100 -14.74 -2.23 7.34
N LEU A 101 -14.54 -0.98 6.91
CA LEU A 101 -15.40 0.16 7.31
C LEU A 101 -16.81 0.09 6.71
N ILE A 102 -17.01 -0.61 5.60
CA ILE A 102 -18.31 -0.79 4.97
C ILE A 102 -18.96 -2.11 5.42
N VAL A 103 -18.18 -3.19 5.41
CA VAL A 103 -18.66 -4.56 5.65
C VAL A 103 -19.11 -4.75 7.09
N TYR A 104 -18.37 -4.26 8.09
CA TYR A 104 -18.78 -4.45 9.48
C TYR A 104 -20.11 -3.74 9.80
N PRO A 105 -20.32 -2.46 9.42
CA PRO A 105 -21.62 -1.80 9.64
C PRO A 105 -22.82 -2.48 8.98
N ILE A 106 -22.64 -3.18 7.86
CA ILE A 106 -23.73 -3.95 7.22
C ILE A 106 -24.35 -4.95 8.22
N PHE A 107 -23.53 -5.59 9.07
CA PHE A 107 -24.01 -6.50 10.12
C PHE A 107 -24.57 -5.74 11.33
N PHE A 108 -23.95 -4.62 11.73
CA PHE A 108 -24.46 -3.79 12.82
C PHE A 108 -25.85 -3.23 12.53
N PHE A 109 -26.09 -2.71 11.32
CA PHE A 109 -27.40 -2.23 10.89
C PHE A 109 -28.37 -3.35 10.55
N ARG A 110 -27.92 -4.61 10.53
CA ARG A 110 -28.72 -5.79 10.21
C ARG A 110 -29.51 -5.61 8.91
N LEU A 111 -28.79 -5.26 7.84
CA LEU A 111 -29.40 -5.09 6.52
C LEU A 111 -30.15 -6.38 6.11
N PRO A 112 -31.14 -6.27 5.20
CA PRO A 112 -31.92 -7.41 4.74
C PRO A 112 -31.05 -8.59 4.26
N PHE A 113 -31.56 -9.81 4.41
CA PHE A 113 -30.95 -11.08 3.97
C PHE A 113 -29.73 -11.57 4.78
N ILE A 114 -29.32 -10.88 5.86
CA ILE A 114 -28.20 -11.30 6.71
C ILE A 114 -28.66 -12.21 7.86
N TYR A 115 -29.69 -11.76 8.57
CA TYR A 115 -30.29 -12.46 9.72
C TYR A 115 -31.75 -12.81 9.41
N GLU A 116 -32.42 -13.51 10.34
CA GLU A 116 -33.86 -13.77 10.22
C GLU A 116 -34.65 -12.47 10.01
N TYR A 117 -35.71 -12.52 9.19
CA TYR A 117 -36.50 -11.35 8.79
C TYR A 117 -36.94 -10.47 9.97
N ARG A 118 -37.31 -11.08 11.11
CA ARG A 118 -37.73 -10.37 12.33
C ARG A 118 -36.66 -9.46 12.94
N PHE A 119 -35.40 -9.59 12.57
CA PHE A 119 -34.29 -8.77 13.07
C PHE A 119 -33.79 -7.72 12.06
N THR A 120 -34.42 -7.66 10.88
CA THR A 120 -34.03 -6.73 9.82
C THR A 120 -34.11 -5.29 10.28
N ASN A 121 -33.08 -4.50 9.99
CA ASN A 121 -32.93 -3.09 10.37
C ASN A 121 -33.01 -2.80 11.88
N GLN A 122 -32.88 -3.82 12.73
CA GLN A 122 -32.86 -3.63 14.18
C GLN A 122 -31.45 -3.36 14.66
N ILE A 123 -31.20 -2.12 15.06
CA ILE A 123 -29.91 -1.72 15.61
C ILE A 123 -29.72 -2.33 17.01
N PRO A 124 -28.58 -3.01 17.29
CA PRO A 124 -28.27 -3.52 18.62
C PRO A 124 -28.39 -2.44 19.71
N THR A 125 -29.07 -2.76 20.81
CA THR A 125 -29.20 -1.88 21.99
C THR A 125 -28.01 -1.99 22.94
N SER A 126 -27.29 -3.10 22.89
CA SER A 126 -26.07 -3.36 23.65
C SER A 126 -25.05 -2.24 23.55
N TRP A 127 -24.63 -1.68 24.69
CA TRP A 127 -23.57 -0.69 24.71
C TRP A 127 -22.21 -1.31 24.32
N ILE A 128 -22.00 -2.60 24.57
CA ILE A 128 -20.76 -3.31 24.23
C ILE A 128 -20.66 -3.50 22.72
N VAL A 129 -21.76 -3.87 22.05
CA VAL A 129 -21.78 -3.99 20.58
C VAL A 129 -21.57 -2.63 19.91
N ARG A 130 -22.17 -1.56 20.45
CA ARG A 130 -21.94 -0.18 19.98
C ARG A 130 -20.50 0.27 20.20
N LEU A 131 -19.91 -0.08 21.35
CA LEU A 131 -18.49 0.15 21.62
C LEU A 131 -17.61 -0.61 20.63
N ALA A 132 -17.92 -1.86 20.32
CA ALA A 132 -17.18 -2.66 19.35
C ALA A 132 -17.22 -2.05 17.94
N LEU A 133 -18.38 -1.55 17.49
CA LEU A 133 -18.48 -0.77 16.25
C LEU A 133 -17.59 0.48 16.29
N GLY A 134 -17.61 1.21 17.41
CA GLY A 134 -16.77 2.39 17.61
C GLY A 134 -15.28 2.07 17.52
N CYS A 135 -14.81 1.06 18.25
CA CYS A 135 -13.43 0.59 18.21
C CYS A 135 -13.03 0.12 16.81
N TRP A 136 -13.88 -0.67 16.14
CA TRP A 136 -13.65 -1.16 14.77
C TRP A 136 -13.49 0.00 13.79
N THR A 137 -14.43 0.96 13.84
CA THR A 137 -14.43 2.13 12.97
C THR A 137 -13.20 2.99 13.22
N LEU A 138 -12.86 3.26 14.48
CA LEU A 138 -11.68 4.04 14.86
C LEU A 138 -10.40 3.36 14.37
N HIS A 139 -10.25 2.05 14.56
CA HIS A 139 -9.09 1.29 14.09
C HIS A 139 -8.90 1.44 12.58
N TYR A 140 -9.93 1.13 11.78
CA TYR A 140 -9.78 1.19 10.33
C TYR A 140 -9.70 2.61 9.78
N LEU A 141 -10.36 3.59 10.39
CA LEU A 141 -10.21 5.00 10.03
C LEU A 141 -8.76 5.45 10.30
N LYS A 142 -8.20 5.09 11.45
CA LYS A 142 -6.79 5.32 11.77
C LYS A 142 -5.88 4.66 10.74
N ARG A 143 -6.13 3.40 10.33
CA ARG A 143 -5.36 2.71 9.28
C ARG A 143 -5.41 3.43 7.93
N VAL A 144 -6.59 3.94 7.54
CA VAL A 144 -6.76 4.75 6.32
C VAL A 144 -5.97 6.05 6.44
N CYS A 145 -6.10 6.79 7.54
CA CYS A 145 -5.35 8.03 7.78
C CYS A 145 -3.83 7.78 7.77
N GLU A 146 -3.35 6.72 8.41
CA GLU A 146 -1.94 6.35 8.38
C GLU A 146 -1.45 6.04 6.97
N THR A 147 -2.25 5.33 6.17
CA THR A 147 -1.93 5.05 4.76
C THR A 147 -1.81 6.33 3.94
N LEU A 148 -2.62 7.35 4.26
CA LEU A 148 -2.63 8.63 3.55
C LEU A 148 -1.47 9.54 3.96
N TYR A 149 -1.18 9.63 5.26
CA TYR A 149 -0.37 10.69 5.84
C TYR A 149 0.90 10.23 6.57
N VAL A 150 0.98 8.96 6.98
CA VAL A 150 2.10 8.45 7.79
C VAL A 150 2.97 7.50 6.97
N HIS A 151 2.38 6.56 6.24
CA HIS A 151 3.14 5.55 5.51
C HIS A 151 3.83 6.14 4.28
N LYS A 152 5.15 5.97 4.21
CA LYS A 152 5.97 6.24 3.02
C LYS A 152 6.28 4.91 2.37
N PHE A 153 5.82 4.64 1.16
CA PHE A 153 6.07 3.36 0.47
C PHE A 153 7.36 3.44 -0.37
N SER A 154 8.19 2.39 -0.33
CA SER A 154 9.50 2.34 -1.01
C SER A 154 9.47 1.55 -2.32
N HIS A 155 8.51 0.63 -2.45
CA HIS A 155 8.13 0.06 -3.72
C HIS A 155 6.88 0.78 -4.20
N SER A 156 6.83 1.12 -5.49
CA SER A 156 5.72 1.84 -6.08
C SER A 156 4.46 0.96 -6.16
N THR A 157 4.61 -0.33 -6.48
CA THR A 157 3.46 -1.18 -6.83
C THR A 157 3.52 -2.64 -6.38
N MET A 158 2.37 -3.32 -6.51
CA MET A 158 2.22 -4.77 -6.38
C MET A 158 1.39 -5.37 -7.53
N PRO A 159 1.47 -6.69 -7.78
CA PRO A 159 0.67 -7.35 -8.81
C PRO A 159 -0.84 -7.22 -8.53
N LEU A 160 -1.60 -6.78 -9.54
CA LEU A 160 -3.04 -6.50 -9.39
C LEU A 160 -3.84 -7.69 -8.84
N ARG A 161 -3.50 -8.92 -9.25
CA ARG A 161 -4.16 -10.13 -8.75
C ARG A 161 -4.08 -10.30 -7.22
N ASN A 162 -3.06 -9.74 -6.58
CA ASN A 162 -2.90 -9.83 -5.13
C ASN A 162 -3.87 -8.89 -4.40
N LEU A 163 -4.38 -7.84 -5.07
CA LEU A 163 -5.34 -6.90 -4.50
C LEU A 163 -6.60 -7.65 -4.06
N PHE A 164 -7.13 -8.50 -4.93
CA PHE A 164 -8.32 -9.30 -4.63
C PHE A 164 -8.10 -10.25 -3.46
N LYS A 165 -6.90 -10.82 -3.31
CA LYS A 165 -6.58 -11.69 -2.17
C LYS A 165 -6.56 -10.91 -0.86
N ASN A 166 -5.90 -9.75 -0.87
CA ASN A 166 -5.84 -8.86 0.31
C ASN A 166 -7.23 -8.38 0.69
N CYS A 167 -8.00 -7.83 -0.26
CA CYS A 167 -9.37 -7.38 0.00
C CYS A 167 -10.24 -8.54 0.49
N ALA A 168 -10.22 -9.71 -0.16
CA ALA A 168 -11.02 -10.86 0.28
C ALA A 168 -10.69 -11.28 1.72
N TYR A 169 -9.41 -11.25 2.11
CA TYR A 169 -8.99 -11.50 3.48
C TYR A 169 -9.60 -10.48 4.44
N TYR A 170 -9.34 -9.19 4.25
CA TYR A 170 -9.79 -8.16 5.19
C TYR A 170 -11.31 -8.04 5.25
N TRP A 171 -11.96 -8.07 4.10
CA TRP A 171 -13.41 -7.92 3.99
C TRP A 171 -14.12 -9.18 4.52
N GLY A 172 -13.56 -10.37 4.25
CA GLY A 172 -14.08 -11.63 4.77
C GLY A 172 -13.97 -11.71 6.29
N PHE A 173 -12.83 -11.33 6.87
CA PHE A 173 -12.68 -11.27 8.33
C PHE A 173 -13.54 -10.16 8.96
N ALA A 174 -13.73 -9.03 8.27
CA ALA A 174 -14.70 -8.02 8.70
C ALA A 174 -16.12 -8.56 8.76
N ALA A 175 -16.53 -9.36 7.75
CA ALA A 175 -17.81 -10.02 7.76
C ALA A 175 -17.91 -11.07 8.87
N PHE A 176 -16.88 -11.89 9.07
CA PHE A 176 -16.86 -12.89 10.13
C PHE A 176 -17.01 -12.26 11.52
N VAL A 177 -16.20 -11.25 11.86
CA VAL A 177 -16.28 -10.57 13.15
C VAL A 177 -17.59 -9.79 13.27
N GLY A 178 -17.98 -9.06 12.22
CA GLY A 178 -19.23 -8.30 12.16
C GLY A 178 -20.45 -9.18 12.40
N TYR A 179 -20.52 -10.35 11.77
CA TYR A 179 -21.61 -11.30 11.92
C TYR A 179 -21.79 -11.75 13.38
N HIS A 180 -20.72 -12.17 14.04
CA HIS A 180 -20.78 -12.75 15.39
C HIS A 180 -21.02 -11.69 16.46
N VAL A 181 -20.35 -10.54 16.37
CA VAL A 181 -20.49 -9.47 17.38
C VAL A 181 -21.85 -8.79 17.29
N ASN A 182 -22.43 -8.66 16.10
CA ASN A 182 -23.72 -7.98 15.89
C ASN A 182 -24.93 -8.94 15.84
N HIS A 183 -24.69 -10.24 16.02
CA HIS A 183 -25.71 -11.27 15.94
C HIS A 183 -26.90 -10.97 16.88
N PRO A 184 -28.16 -11.20 16.46
CA PRO A 184 -29.33 -11.03 17.33
C PRO A 184 -29.28 -11.79 18.66
N PHE A 185 -28.56 -12.90 18.70
CA PHE A 185 -28.33 -13.73 19.89
C PHE A 185 -26.97 -13.49 20.57
N TYR A 186 -26.32 -12.36 20.28
CA TYR A 186 -25.07 -12.00 20.95
C TYR A 186 -25.27 -11.98 22.47
N THR A 187 -24.40 -12.68 23.18
CA THR A 187 -24.40 -12.71 24.65
C THR A 187 -23.30 -11.78 25.15
N GLU A 188 -23.70 -10.76 25.90
CA GLU A 188 -22.78 -9.76 26.43
C GLU A 188 -21.83 -10.36 27.47
N PRO A 189 -20.52 -10.03 27.41
CA PRO A 189 -19.62 -10.31 28.51
C PRO A 189 -19.93 -9.38 29.70
N LYS A 190 -19.36 -9.71 30.87
CA LYS A 190 -19.41 -8.81 32.03
C LYS A 190 -18.78 -7.46 31.66
N ALA A 191 -19.37 -6.36 32.13
CA ALA A 191 -18.89 -5.00 31.83
C ALA A 191 -17.40 -4.79 32.13
N ALA A 192 -16.89 -5.35 33.23
CA ALA A 192 -15.47 -5.29 33.58
C ALA A 192 -14.56 -5.90 32.49
N VAL A 193 -14.97 -7.01 31.86
CA VAL A 193 -14.21 -7.65 30.78
C VAL A 193 -14.19 -6.76 29.54
N ALA A 194 -15.33 -6.15 29.19
CA ALA A 194 -15.41 -5.20 28.08
C ALA A 194 -14.52 -3.97 28.31
N LEU A 195 -14.49 -3.43 29.53
CA LEU A 195 -13.64 -2.29 29.89
C LEU A 195 -12.14 -2.64 29.86
N ILE A 196 -11.75 -3.81 30.36
CA ILE A 196 -10.36 -4.30 30.25
C ILE A 196 -9.96 -4.44 28.78
N GLY A 197 -10.85 -5.01 27.95
CA GLY A 197 -10.66 -5.11 26.50
C GLY A 197 -10.49 -3.74 25.84
N LEU A 198 -11.29 -2.74 26.23
CA LEU A 198 -11.18 -1.36 25.72
C LEU A 198 -9.84 -0.72 26.08
N VAL A 199 -9.38 -0.86 27.33
CA VAL A 199 -8.07 -0.34 27.75
C VAL A 199 -6.95 -1.01 26.94
N GLY A 200 -7.02 -2.34 26.78
CA GLY A 200 -6.06 -3.08 25.95
C GLY A 200 -6.07 -2.62 24.49
N PHE A 201 -7.25 -2.40 23.91
CA PHE A 201 -7.42 -1.86 22.57
C PHE A 201 -6.76 -0.48 22.42
N LEU A 202 -7.02 0.46 23.34
CA LEU A 202 -6.45 1.80 23.28
C LEU A 202 -4.92 1.79 23.38
N LEU A 203 -4.36 0.97 24.27
CA LEU A 203 -2.91 0.80 24.38
C LEU A 203 -2.31 0.22 23.10
N ALA A 204 -2.97 -0.78 22.51
CA ALA A 204 -2.53 -1.38 21.25
C ALA A 204 -2.60 -0.40 20.07
N GLU A 205 -3.67 0.41 19.96
CA GLU A 205 -3.81 1.43 18.92
C GLU A 205 -2.71 2.49 19.00
N LEU A 206 -2.47 3.02 20.20
CA LEU A 206 -1.44 4.02 20.44
C LEU A 206 -0.04 3.46 20.18
N GLY A 207 0.23 2.25 20.67
CA GLY A 207 1.50 1.55 20.42
C GLY A 207 1.72 1.28 18.94
N ASN A 208 0.70 0.81 18.23
CA ASN A 208 0.77 0.56 16.79
C ASN A 208 1.05 1.85 16.00
N TYR A 209 0.36 2.95 16.31
CA TYR A 209 0.63 4.25 15.72
C TYR A 209 2.07 4.74 16.00
N SER A 210 2.52 4.63 17.24
CA SER A 210 3.88 5.04 17.64
C SER A 210 4.96 4.36 16.79
N ILE A 211 4.82 3.05 16.57
CA ILE A 211 5.76 2.29 15.71
C ILE A 211 5.64 2.71 14.24
N HIS A 212 4.43 2.90 13.71
CA HIS A 212 4.27 3.36 12.33
C HIS A 212 4.90 4.74 12.10
N ALA A 213 4.72 5.68 13.04
CA ALA A 213 5.35 7.00 12.99
C ALA A 213 6.88 6.88 13.07
N ALA A 214 7.40 6.06 13.99
CA ALA A 214 8.84 5.81 14.11
C ALA A 214 9.43 5.25 12.81
N LEU A 215 8.80 4.22 12.22
CA LEU A 215 9.23 3.61 10.95
C LEU A 215 9.14 4.60 9.78
N SER A 216 8.16 5.51 9.78
CA SER A 216 8.07 6.57 8.79
C SER A 216 9.19 7.58 8.91
N ASN A 217 9.61 7.91 10.13
CA ASN A 217 10.71 8.84 10.40
C ASN A 217 12.10 8.25 10.06
N LEU A 218 12.26 6.93 10.16
CA LEU A 218 13.49 6.25 9.69
C LEU A 218 13.69 6.35 8.18
N ARG A 219 12.61 6.58 7.41
CA ARG A 219 12.72 6.87 5.99
C ARG A 219 12.96 8.36 5.84
N PRO A 220 14.03 8.78 5.14
CA PRO A 220 14.30 10.20 4.89
C PRO A 220 13.00 10.90 4.52
N ALA A 221 12.59 11.90 5.31
CA ALA A 221 11.65 12.87 4.79
C ALA A 221 12.36 13.43 3.55
N PHE A 222 11.70 13.40 2.40
CA PHE A 222 12.17 14.17 1.28
C PHE A 222 11.94 15.62 1.67
N ALA A 223 12.86 16.14 2.50
CA ALA A 223 13.03 17.55 2.69
C ALA A 223 13.28 18.06 1.29
N LEU A 224 12.30 18.82 0.82
CA LEU A 224 12.50 19.88 -0.13
C LEU A 224 13.69 20.71 0.41
N ASN A 225 14.92 20.30 0.11
CA ASN A 225 16.10 21.15 0.22
C ASN A 225 16.02 22.13 -0.94
N LEU A 226 14.98 22.96 -0.92
CA LEU A 226 14.87 24.18 -1.68
C LEU A 226 15.22 25.29 -0.69
N SER A 227 16.38 25.89 -0.90
CA SER A 227 16.75 27.26 -0.53
C SER A 227 16.51 27.68 0.92
N LEU A 228 17.58 27.77 1.71
CA LEU A 228 17.96 28.98 2.45
C LEU A 228 19.46 28.88 2.79
N GLU A 229 20.31 29.04 1.78
CA GLU A 229 21.60 29.70 1.97
C GLU A 229 21.46 31.08 1.34
N ILE A 230 21.28 32.09 2.21
CA ILE A 230 21.63 33.49 1.94
C ILE A 230 23.06 33.65 2.43
#